data_AF-A0A7W1ED95-F1
#
_entry.id   AF-A0A7W1ED95-F1
#
_cell.length_a   1.000
_cell.length_b   1.000
_cell.length_c   1.000
_cell.angle_alpha   90.00
_cell.angle_beta   90.00
_cell.angle_gamma   90.00
#
_symmetry.space_group_name_H-M   'P 1'
#
loop_
_entity.id
_entity.type
_entity.pdbx_description
1 polymer ?
#
loop_
_entity_poly.entity_id
_entity_poly.type
_entity_poly.pdbx_seq_one_letter_code
_entity_poly.pdbx_strand_id
1 'polypeptide(L)'
;METNKRAFFILQMLVASAVIIFMLEKKLLISESRGATLSNYQNVNEVDKVILLMEDFEGLSKPDSIALGDSLLKANGFFSFGSTQIELNHDKIDKNPMASKTALKVNWLSTEGYGGWGKGVGANIELDTLTDHLTFRIYVPQSNGEEEKIKVILEEDDNENGKLEKEADDTFFAHITVKPSDKWQIISIPLKDFKDENPGGDKILNVTRKGGLHNVIFVFEQPDRYTKDHHWYFDFICFTNDKMIDSNILK
;
A
#
# COMPACT_ATOMS: atom_id res chain seq x y z
N MET A 1 34.43 -33.54 -40.14
CA MET A 1 34.63 -33.25 -38.69
C MET A 1 34.54 -31.76 -38.37
N GLU A 2 34.93 -30.85 -39.28
CA GLU A 2 34.81 -29.39 -39.08
C GLU A 2 33.37 -28.86 -39.08
N THR A 3 32.47 -29.47 -39.85
CA THR A 3 31.06 -29.07 -39.93
C THR A 3 30.34 -29.17 -38.58
N ASN A 4 30.68 -30.20 -37.79
CA ASN A 4 30.15 -30.38 -36.43
C ASN A 4 30.69 -29.34 -35.44
N LYS A 5 31.92 -28.83 -35.64
CA LYS A 5 32.48 -27.77 -34.80
C LYS A 5 31.77 -26.43 -35.02
N ARG A 6 31.45 -26.09 -36.29
CA ARG A 6 30.66 -24.89 -36.60
C ARG A 6 29.24 -24.97 -36.05
N ALA A 7 28.56 -26.11 -36.20
CA ALA A 7 27.23 -26.30 -35.65
C ALA A 7 27.21 -26.17 -34.12
N PHE A 8 28.20 -26.73 -33.43
CA PHE A 8 28.34 -26.61 -31.99
C PHE A 8 28.57 -25.16 -31.52
N PHE A 9 29.43 -24.41 -32.22
CA PHE A 9 29.66 -22.99 -31.92
C PHE A 9 28.40 -22.13 -32.10
N ILE A 10 27.63 -22.37 -33.17
CA ILE A 10 26.37 -21.67 -33.42
C ILE A 10 25.35 -21.98 -32.31
N LEU A 11 25.26 -23.23 -31.88
CA LEU A 11 24.37 -23.63 -30.80
C LEU A 11 24.73 -22.95 -29.47
N GLN A 12 26.03 -22.89 -29.11
CA GLN A 12 26.47 -22.21 -27.90
C GLN A 12 26.17 -20.70 -27.93
N MET A 13 26.37 -20.05 -29.07
CA MET A 13 26.03 -18.64 -29.25
C MET A 13 24.52 -18.39 -29.11
N LEU A 14 23.68 -19.29 -29.64
CA LEU A 14 22.22 -19.19 -29.49
C LEU A 14 21.78 -19.36 -28.03
N VAL A 15 22.34 -20.34 -27.31
CA VAL A 15 22.03 -20.55 -25.88
C VAL A 15 22.48 -19.35 -25.05
N ALA A 16 23.69 -18.84 -25.27
CA ALA A 16 24.17 -17.65 -24.56
C ALA A 16 23.29 -16.43 -24.85
N SER A 17 22.89 -16.24 -26.11
CA SER A 17 22.00 -15.14 -26.51
C SER A 17 20.62 -15.26 -25.86
N ALA A 18 20.04 -16.47 -25.85
CA ALA A 18 18.75 -16.73 -25.21
C ALA A 18 18.79 -16.49 -23.70
N VAL A 19 19.88 -16.87 -23.03
CA VAL A 19 20.10 -16.62 -21.60
C VAL A 19 20.27 -15.13 -21.30
N ILE A 20 20.99 -14.38 -22.15
CA ILE A 20 21.12 -12.92 -22.02
C ILE A 20 19.77 -12.23 -22.26
N ILE A 21 19.03 -12.63 -23.30
CA ILE A 21 17.68 -12.10 -23.57
C ILE A 21 16.76 -12.40 -22.40
N PHE A 22 16.75 -13.62 -21.88
CA PHE A 22 15.96 -13.98 -20.70
C PHE A 22 16.36 -13.19 -19.45
N MET A 23 17.66 -12.92 -19.23
CA MET A 23 18.10 -12.06 -18.13
C MET A 23 17.71 -10.59 -18.32
N LEU A 24 17.75 -10.08 -19.54
CA LEU A 24 17.33 -8.71 -19.88
C LEU A 24 15.81 -8.57 -19.80
N GLU A 25 15.05 -9.53 -20.34
CA GLU A 25 13.60 -9.62 -20.22
C GLU A 25 13.19 -9.80 -18.78
N LYS A 26 13.84 -10.64 -17.97
CA LYS A 26 13.57 -10.73 -16.54
C LYS A 26 13.81 -9.39 -15.86
N LYS A 27 14.86 -8.65 -16.22
CA LYS A 27 15.13 -7.30 -15.69
C LYS A 27 14.11 -6.26 -16.15
N LEU A 28 13.55 -6.41 -17.36
CA LEU A 28 12.51 -5.56 -17.94
C LEU A 28 11.09 -5.91 -17.46
N LEU A 29 10.81 -7.18 -17.21
CA LEU A 29 9.56 -7.72 -16.64
C LEU A 29 9.49 -7.48 -15.13
N ILE A 30 10.62 -7.49 -14.43
CA ILE A 30 10.73 -6.92 -13.06
C ILE A 30 10.57 -5.38 -13.10
N SER A 31 10.70 -4.75 -14.27
CA SER A 31 10.37 -3.34 -14.48
C SER A 31 8.93 -3.10 -14.94
N GLU A 32 8.06 -4.13 -14.98
CA GLU A 32 6.61 -3.93 -15.08
C GLU A 32 6.17 -3.02 -13.93
N SER A 33 5.58 -1.89 -14.35
CA SER A 33 5.46 -0.61 -13.66
C SER A 33 5.92 -0.55 -12.20
N ARG A 34 7.23 -0.29 -12.00
CA ARG A 34 7.58 0.71 -10.98
C ARG A 34 6.80 1.96 -11.34
N GLY A 35 5.68 2.21 -10.64
CA GLY A 35 4.81 3.36 -10.92
C GLY A 35 5.65 4.62 -11.10
N ALA A 36 5.28 5.49 -12.03
CA ALA A 36 6.01 6.71 -12.38
C ALA A 36 6.38 7.59 -11.14
N THR A 37 5.66 7.38 -10.04
CA THR A 37 5.81 7.97 -8.69
C THR A 37 7.08 7.57 -7.93
N LEU A 38 7.67 6.37 -8.15
CA LEU A 38 8.88 5.96 -7.41
C LEU A 38 10.15 6.75 -7.76
N SER A 39 10.14 7.49 -8.87
CA SER A 39 11.27 8.35 -9.28
C SER A 39 11.62 9.41 -8.24
N ASN A 40 10.62 9.90 -7.49
CA ASN A 40 10.81 10.86 -6.40
C ASN A 40 11.57 10.27 -5.21
N TYR A 41 11.64 8.93 -5.10
CA TYR A 41 12.22 8.24 -3.95
C TYR A 41 13.61 7.63 -4.25
N GLN A 42 14.21 7.85 -5.42
CA GLN A 42 15.49 7.21 -5.81
C GLN A 42 16.66 7.39 -4.82
N ASN A 43 16.62 8.42 -3.96
CA ASN A 43 17.65 8.69 -2.95
C ASN A 43 17.32 8.14 -1.56
N VAL A 44 16.26 7.33 -1.44
CA VAL A 44 15.81 6.72 -0.20
C VAL A 44 16.37 5.31 -0.13
N ASN A 45 17.17 5.04 0.92
CA ASN A 45 17.87 3.76 1.14
C ASN A 45 16.97 2.52 1.29
N GLU A 46 15.65 2.69 1.29
CA GLU A 46 14.67 1.61 1.49
C GLU A 46 13.77 1.38 0.27
N VAL A 47 13.94 2.12 -0.81
CA VAL A 47 13.09 2.01 -2.01
C VAL A 47 13.32 0.71 -2.78
N ASP A 48 14.50 0.12 -2.65
CA ASP A 48 14.80 -1.20 -3.17
C ASP A 48 13.94 -2.30 -2.52
N LYS A 49 13.34 -2.02 -1.36
CA LYS A 49 12.39 -2.92 -0.69
C LYS A 49 10.96 -2.81 -1.22
N VAL A 50 10.61 -1.74 -1.92
CA VAL A 50 9.24 -1.50 -2.39
C VAL A 50 8.90 -2.41 -3.57
N ILE A 51 7.88 -3.25 -3.38
CA ILE A 51 7.28 -4.10 -4.40
C ILE A 51 6.24 -3.30 -5.19
N LEU A 52 5.31 -2.68 -4.46
CA LEU A 52 4.27 -1.81 -5.02
C LEU A 52 4.13 -0.56 -4.17
N LEU A 53 4.25 0.62 -4.77
CA LEU A 53 3.77 1.86 -4.18
C LEU A 53 2.28 2.00 -4.52
N MET A 54 1.41 1.77 -3.54
CA MET A 54 -0.04 1.85 -3.71
C MET A 54 -0.50 3.30 -3.84
N GLU A 55 0.06 4.17 -2.99
CA GLU A 55 -0.29 5.59 -2.96
C GLU A 55 0.77 6.42 -2.22
N ASP A 56 1.04 7.61 -2.72
CA ASP A 56 1.88 8.65 -2.10
C ASP A 56 1.19 10.04 -2.04
N PHE A 57 -0.05 10.15 -2.53
CA PHE A 57 -0.87 11.36 -2.61
C PHE A 57 -0.27 12.52 -3.42
N GLU A 58 0.92 12.39 -4.02
CA GLU A 58 1.60 13.46 -4.76
C GLU A 58 0.92 13.78 -6.10
N GLY A 59 0.21 12.80 -6.68
CA GLY A 59 -0.54 12.94 -7.92
C GLY A 59 -1.95 13.54 -7.76
N LEU A 60 -2.39 13.78 -6.52
CA LEU A 60 -3.78 14.16 -6.22
C LEU A 60 -3.97 15.67 -6.03
N SER A 61 -3.03 16.49 -6.50
CA SER A 61 -3.16 17.94 -6.47
C SER A 61 -3.76 18.47 -7.79
N LYS A 62 -4.85 19.25 -7.71
CA LYS A 62 -5.20 20.20 -8.77
C LYS A 62 -4.82 21.61 -8.33
N PRO A 63 -4.24 22.43 -9.23
CA PRO A 63 -4.15 23.86 -9.00
C PRO A 63 -5.58 24.44 -9.01
N ASP A 64 -5.90 25.27 -8.01
CA ASP A 64 -6.95 26.29 -8.04
C ASP A 64 -8.42 25.94 -7.71
N SER A 65 -8.75 24.80 -7.09
CA SER A 65 -10.12 24.66 -6.54
C SER A 65 -10.22 23.77 -5.29
N ILE A 66 -10.29 24.43 -4.14
CA ILE A 66 -10.51 23.88 -2.78
C ILE A 66 -11.84 23.09 -2.66
N ALA A 67 -12.75 23.19 -3.64
CA ALA A 67 -14.10 22.65 -3.57
C ALA A 67 -14.28 21.22 -4.15
N LEU A 68 -13.22 20.54 -4.62
CA LEU A 68 -13.34 19.23 -5.30
C LEU A 68 -12.61 18.07 -4.61
N GLY A 69 -12.07 18.25 -3.41
CA GLY A 69 -11.23 17.25 -2.73
C GLY A 69 -11.88 15.85 -2.63
N ASP A 70 -13.14 15.79 -2.20
CA ASP A 70 -13.89 14.53 -2.09
C ASP A 70 -14.18 13.88 -3.47
N SER A 71 -14.47 14.70 -4.49
CA SER A 71 -14.67 14.19 -5.86
C SER A 71 -13.39 13.64 -6.48
N LEU A 72 -12.24 14.24 -6.17
CA LEU A 72 -10.94 13.79 -6.68
C LEU A 72 -10.50 12.50 -6.00
N LEU A 73 -10.64 12.42 -4.68
CA LEU A 73 -10.38 11.20 -3.91
C LEU A 73 -11.25 10.04 -4.42
N LYS A 74 -12.57 10.25 -4.56
CA LYS A 74 -13.48 9.23 -5.11
C LYS A 74 -13.09 8.80 -6.53
N ALA A 75 -12.71 9.73 -7.40
CA ALA A 75 -12.26 9.42 -8.75
C ALA A 75 -10.96 8.59 -8.78
N ASN A 76 -10.16 8.62 -7.71
CA ASN A 76 -8.93 7.84 -7.53
C ASN A 76 -9.12 6.63 -6.60
N GLY A 77 -10.36 6.15 -6.46
CA GLY A 77 -10.68 4.92 -5.75
C GLY A 77 -10.70 5.03 -4.23
N PHE A 78 -10.61 6.23 -3.67
CA PHE A 78 -10.72 6.43 -2.22
C PHE A 78 -12.17 6.48 -1.77
N PHE A 79 -12.41 6.00 -0.56
CA PHE A 79 -13.70 6.09 0.10
C PHE A 79 -13.52 6.24 1.62
N SER A 80 -14.51 6.85 2.26
CA SER A 80 -14.67 6.85 3.71
C SER A 80 -16.07 6.38 4.08
N PHE A 81 -16.24 5.88 5.30
CA PHE A 81 -17.51 5.36 5.79
C PHE A 81 -17.70 5.66 7.28
N GLY A 82 -18.95 5.52 7.74
CA GLY A 82 -19.34 5.80 9.12
C GLY A 82 -19.04 7.25 9.52
N SER A 83 -18.41 7.41 10.68
CA SER A 83 -18.01 8.70 11.26
C SER A 83 -16.78 9.34 10.64
N THR A 84 -16.28 8.88 9.49
CA THR A 84 -15.02 9.43 8.95
C THR A 84 -15.21 10.23 7.68
N GLN A 85 -14.41 11.28 7.57
CA GLN A 85 -14.26 12.08 6.37
C GLN A 85 -12.78 12.18 6.02
N ILE A 86 -12.46 12.00 4.75
CA ILE A 86 -11.10 12.11 4.22
C ILE A 86 -10.93 13.38 3.38
N GLU A 87 -9.77 14.01 3.49
CA GLU A 87 -9.39 15.19 2.71
C GLU A 87 -7.88 15.19 2.46
N LEU A 88 -7.44 15.83 1.38
CA LEU A 88 -6.02 16.07 1.16
C LEU A 88 -5.54 17.23 2.03
N ASN A 89 -4.37 17.08 2.62
CA ASN A 89 -3.74 18.08 3.46
C ASN A 89 -2.33 18.37 2.97
N HIS A 90 -2.04 19.67 2.77
CA HIS A 90 -0.75 20.16 2.29
C HIS A 90 0.06 20.88 3.38
N ASP A 91 -0.51 21.03 4.58
CA ASP A 91 0.12 21.75 5.69
C ASP A 91 0.94 20.80 6.59
N LYS A 92 0.48 19.56 6.73
CA LYS A 92 1.12 18.52 7.53
C LYS A 92 2.17 17.77 6.69
N ILE A 93 3.19 18.51 6.28
CA ILE A 93 4.34 17.97 5.54
C ILE A 93 5.50 17.68 6.48
N ASP A 94 6.27 16.64 6.17
CA ASP A 94 7.53 16.34 6.85
C ASP A 94 8.70 16.67 5.91
N LYS A 95 9.84 17.06 6.49
CA LYS A 95 11.09 17.31 5.76
C LYS A 95 11.89 16.02 5.50
N ASN A 96 11.40 14.87 5.98
CA ASN A 96 11.99 13.57 5.68
C ASN A 96 12.03 13.34 4.15
N PRO A 97 13.15 12.87 3.57
CA PRO A 97 13.24 12.57 2.13
C PRO A 97 12.20 11.58 1.59
N MET A 98 11.62 10.74 2.47
CA MET A 98 10.53 9.82 2.13
C MET A 98 9.14 10.44 2.27
N ALA A 99 9.04 11.69 2.73
CA ALA A 99 7.75 12.31 2.97
C ALA A 99 7.17 12.88 1.68
N SER A 100 5.89 12.66 1.50
CA SER A 100 5.12 13.33 0.47
C SER A 100 4.83 14.77 0.90
N LYS A 101 4.63 15.65 -0.08
CA LYS A 101 4.16 17.04 0.07
C LYS A 101 2.66 17.11 0.29
N THR A 102 1.97 15.98 0.14
CA THR A 102 0.54 15.84 0.41
C THR A 102 0.31 14.65 1.34
N ALA A 103 -0.52 14.83 2.35
CA ALA A 103 -0.99 13.76 3.21
C ALA A 103 -2.51 13.60 3.06
N LEU A 104 -3.02 12.40 3.28
CA LEU A 104 -4.44 12.17 3.49
C LEU A 104 -4.77 12.44 4.96
N LYS A 105 -5.58 13.45 5.24
CA LYS A 105 -6.13 13.73 6.55
C LYS A 105 -7.46 13.02 6.70
N VAL A 106 -7.65 12.37 7.84
CA VAL A 106 -8.87 11.68 8.22
C VAL A 106 -9.44 12.37 9.44
N ASN A 107 -10.66 12.88 9.36
CA ASN A 107 -11.37 13.53 10.46
C ASN A 107 -12.47 12.61 10.98
N TRP A 108 -12.65 12.55 12.30
CA TRP A 108 -13.81 11.93 12.91
C TRP A 108 -14.97 12.94 13.05
N LEU A 109 -16.16 12.58 12.60
CA LEU A 109 -17.35 13.44 12.58
C LEU A 109 -18.35 13.12 13.71
N SER A 110 -18.17 12.01 14.43
CA SER A 110 -19.06 11.55 15.51
C SER A 110 -20.54 11.41 15.07
N THR A 111 -20.79 10.89 13.86
CA THR A 111 -22.15 10.66 13.32
C THR A 111 -22.65 9.24 13.59
N GLU A 112 -21.75 8.26 13.59
CA GLU A 112 -21.97 6.82 13.73
C GLU A 112 -21.00 6.20 14.76
N GLY A 113 -21.36 5.05 15.34
CA GLY A 113 -20.52 4.29 16.28
C GLY A 113 -19.40 3.47 15.62
N TYR A 114 -19.01 3.79 14.39
CA TYR A 114 -17.96 3.12 13.62
C TYR A 114 -17.45 4.07 12.53
N GLY A 115 -16.28 3.79 11.97
CA GLY A 115 -15.79 4.55 10.82
C GLY A 115 -14.41 4.13 10.37
N GLY A 116 -14.10 4.45 9.12
CA GLY A 116 -12.84 4.11 8.49
C GLY A 116 -12.78 4.60 7.05
N TRP A 117 -11.63 4.39 6.42
CA TRP A 117 -11.41 4.79 5.04
C TRP A 117 -10.65 3.69 4.30
N GLY A 118 -10.70 3.70 2.98
CA GLY A 118 -9.96 2.76 2.17
C GLY A 118 -9.68 3.28 0.78
N LYS A 119 -8.93 2.47 0.02
CA LYS A 119 -8.61 2.71 -1.38
C LYS A 119 -8.73 1.40 -2.16
N GLY A 120 -9.41 1.47 -3.30
CA GLY A 120 -9.32 0.42 -4.33
C GLY A 120 -7.95 0.43 -4.99
N VAL A 121 -7.24 -0.70 -4.91
CA VAL A 121 -5.89 -0.85 -5.47
C VAL A 121 -5.97 -1.23 -6.95
N GLY A 122 -6.83 -2.20 -7.29
CA GLY A 122 -7.05 -2.64 -8.68
C GLY A 122 -5.77 -3.05 -9.39
N ALA A 123 -4.79 -3.58 -8.65
CA ALA A 123 -3.49 -3.97 -9.17
C ALA A 123 -3.30 -5.48 -9.06
N ASN A 124 -2.87 -6.05 -10.18
CA ASN A 124 -2.53 -7.46 -10.31
C ASN A 124 -1.05 -7.65 -10.00
N ILE A 125 -0.75 -7.83 -8.71
CA ILE A 125 0.61 -8.04 -8.20
C ILE A 125 0.74 -9.43 -7.59
N GLU A 126 1.97 -9.93 -7.50
CA GLU A 126 2.27 -11.14 -6.75
C GLU A 126 2.92 -10.73 -5.43
N LEU A 127 2.31 -11.14 -4.31
CA LEU A 127 2.85 -10.94 -2.97
C LEU A 127 3.22 -12.28 -2.34
N ASP A 128 4.38 -12.33 -1.68
CA ASP A 128 4.79 -13.46 -0.85
C ASP A 128 4.35 -13.21 0.60
N THR A 129 3.30 -13.89 1.04
CA THR A 129 2.74 -13.71 2.39
C THR A 129 3.70 -14.03 3.53
N LEU A 130 4.76 -14.82 3.29
CA LEU A 130 5.73 -15.19 4.31
C LEU A 130 6.75 -14.08 4.59
N THR A 131 7.07 -13.26 3.58
CA THR A 131 8.18 -12.29 3.63
C THR A 131 7.72 -10.85 3.45
N ASP A 132 6.65 -10.63 2.68
CA ASP A 132 6.18 -9.30 2.35
C ASP A 132 5.42 -8.65 3.51
N HIS A 133 5.34 -7.32 3.43
CA HIS A 133 4.71 -6.47 4.41
C HIS A 133 3.81 -5.45 3.73
N LEU A 134 2.68 -5.13 4.35
CA LEU A 134 1.98 -3.86 4.11
C LEU A 134 2.65 -2.78 4.96
N THR A 135 3.20 -1.77 4.30
CA THR A 135 3.88 -0.65 4.94
C THR A 135 3.16 0.66 4.66
N PHE A 136 3.00 1.48 5.68
CA PHE A 136 2.46 2.83 5.53
C PHE A 136 3.03 3.78 6.57
N ARG A 137 2.86 5.07 6.31
CA ARG A 137 3.33 6.13 7.18
C ARG A 137 2.16 6.92 7.72
N ILE A 138 2.09 7.02 9.05
CA ILE A 138 0.97 7.60 9.79
C ILE A 138 1.45 8.63 10.82
N TYR A 139 0.68 9.69 11.00
CA TYR A 139 0.82 10.64 12.08
C TYR A 139 -0.46 10.66 12.92
N VAL A 140 -0.28 10.44 14.23
CA VAL A 140 -1.35 10.49 15.24
C VAL A 140 -1.04 11.65 16.18
N PRO A 141 -1.79 12.77 16.11
CA PRO A 141 -1.54 13.94 16.97
C PRO A 141 -1.60 13.59 18.45
N GLN A 142 -0.74 14.21 19.28
CA GLN A 142 -0.83 14.10 20.74
C GLN A 142 -2.18 14.53 21.30
N SER A 143 -2.90 15.42 20.60
CA SER A 143 -4.26 15.83 20.98
C SER A 143 -5.26 14.68 20.98
N ASN A 144 -4.98 13.56 20.30
CA ASN A 144 -5.81 12.35 20.37
C ASN A 144 -5.65 11.63 21.73
N GLY A 145 -4.64 11.96 22.53
CA GLY A 145 -4.49 11.54 23.93
C GLY A 145 -3.95 10.13 24.13
N GLU A 146 -4.73 9.10 23.76
CA GLU A 146 -4.41 7.70 24.01
C GLU A 146 -3.91 6.96 22.76
N GLU A 147 -3.37 5.76 22.96
CA GLU A 147 -2.96 4.86 21.87
C GLU A 147 -4.14 4.54 20.96
N GLU A 148 -3.89 4.64 19.65
CA GLU A 148 -4.86 4.44 18.60
C GLU A 148 -4.90 2.98 18.18
N LYS A 149 -6.11 2.38 18.16
CA LYS A 149 -6.31 1.02 17.63
C LYS A 149 -6.91 1.10 16.25
N ILE A 150 -6.16 0.60 15.26
CA ILE A 150 -6.58 0.58 13.87
C ILE A 150 -6.59 -0.87 13.41
N LYS A 151 -7.71 -1.29 12.85
CA LYS A 151 -7.80 -2.54 12.11
C LYS A 151 -7.55 -2.25 10.64
N VAL A 152 -6.57 -2.92 10.07
CA VAL A 152 -6.24 -2.84 8.65
C VAL A 152 -6.81 -4.07 7.97
N ILE A 153 -7.53 -3.88 6.86
CA ILE A 153 -8.19 -4.94 6.11
C ILE A 153 -7.64 -4.97 4.68
N LEU A 154 -7.41 -6.18 4.18
CA LEU A 154 -7.11 -6.51 2.80
C LEU A 154 -8.29 -7.32 2.24
N GLU A 155 -8.77 -6.95 1.07
CA GLU A 155 -9.76 -7.75 0.33
C GLU A 155 -9.09 -8.19 -0.98
N GLU A 156 -9.08 -9.48 -1.25
CA GLU A 156 -8.50 -10.06 -2.47
C GLU A 156 -9.57 -10.62 -3.42
N ASP A 157 -9.15 -11.17 -4.56
CA ASP A 157 -10.01 -11.67 -5.64
C ASP A 157 -9.69 -13.16 -5.89
N ASP A 158 -10.30 -14.05 -5.11
CA ASP A 158 -9.96 -15.48 -5.15
C ASP A 158 -10.44 -16.14 -6.43
N ASN A 159 -11.54 -15.64 -6.98
CA ASN A 159 -12.16 -16.21 -8.17
C ASN A 159 -11.59 -15.64 -9.48
N GLU A 160 -10.60 -14.75 -9.39
CA GLU A 160 -9.88 -14.11 -10.49
C GLU A 160 -10.79 -13.37 -11.49
N ASN A 161 -11.91 -12.80 -11.02
CA ASN A 161 -12.94 -12.24 -11.90
C ASN A 161 -12.89 -10.70 -12.00
N GLY A 162 -12.03 -10.05 -11.23
CA GLY A 162 -11.83 -8.61 -11.18
C GLY A 162 -12.91 -7.86 -10.41
N LYS A 163 -13.76 -8.53 -9.64
CA LYS A 163 -14.85 -7.94 -8.86
C LYS A 163 -14.87 -8.52 -7.46
N LEU A 164 -14.97 -7.61 -6.49
CA LEU A 164 -15.19 -7.97 -5.11
C LEU A 164 -16.56 -8.64 -4.91
N GLU A 165 -16.53 -9.92 -4.58
CA GLU A 165 -17.66 -10.79 -4.29
C GLU A 165 -17.49 -11.41 -2.89
N LYS A 166 -18.16 -10.83 -1.88
CA LYS A 166 -17.96 -11.17 -0.45
C LYS A 166 -18.10 -12.65 -0.10
N GLU A 167 -18.88 -13.39 -0.88
CA GLU A 167 -19.09 -14.82 -0.69
C GLU A 167 -18.02 -15.68 -1.36
N ALA A 168 -17.32 -15.15 -2.36
CA ALA A 168 -16.33 -15.86 -3.16
C ALA A 168 -14.89 -15.42 -2.86
N ASP A 169 -14.71 -14.22 -2.32
CA ASP A 169 -13.41 -13.60 -2.05
C ASP A 169 -13.14 -13.50 -0.56
N ASP A 170 -11.87 -13.64 -0.18
CA ASP A 170 -11.43 -13.50 1.20
C ASP A 170 -11.21 -12.05 1.65
N THR A 171 -11.44 -11.86 2.95
CA THR A 171 -11.19 -10.61 3.68
C THR A 171 -10.25 -10.92 4.83
N PHE A 172 -9.07 -10.31 4.82
CA PHE A 172 -8.06 -10.49 5.85
C PHE A 172 -7.86 -9.23 6.68
N PHE A 173 -7.59 -9.37 7.97
CA PHE A 173 -7.33 -8.23 8.85
C PHE A 173 -6.13 -8.40 9.77
N ALA A 174 -5.53 -7.27 10.14
CA ALA A 174 -4.54 -7.16 11.19
C ALA A 174 -4.88 -5.97 12.10
N HIS A 175 -4.62 -6.10 13.40
CA HIS A 175 -4.74 -5.00 14.34
C HIS A 175 -3.38 -4.38 14.61
N ILE A 176 -3.33 -3.06 14.62
CA ILE A 176 -2.17 -2.29 15.04
C ILE A 176 -2.54 -1.34 16.17
N THR A 177 -1.52 -1.00 16.96
CA THR A 177 -1.63 0.05 17.98
C THR A 177 -0.59 1.11 17.69
N VAL A 178 -1.03 2.35 17.54
CA VAL A 178 -0.18 3.50 17.20
C VAL A 178 -0.23 4.51 18.33
N LYS A 179 0.93 4.82 18.90
CA LYS A 179 0.99 5.82 19.97
C LYS A 179 0.90 7.22 19.36
N PRO A 180 0.16 8.15 19.99
CA PRO A 180 0.24 9.56 19.63
C PRO A 180 1.69 10.05 19.68
N SER A 181 2.09 10.83 18.68
CA SER A 181 3.47 11.28 18.52
C SER A 181 3.51 12.61 17.77
N ASP A 182 4.47 13.46 18.11
CA ASP A 182 4.78 14.69 17.34
C ASP A 182 5.58 14.40 16.07
N LYS A 183 5.86 13.13 15.80
CA LYS A 183 6.57 12.65 14.61
C LYS A 183 5.72 11.64 13.86
N TRP A 184 5.91 11.62 12.54
CA TRP A 184 5.41 10.55 11.70
C TRP A 184 6.03 9.21 12.09
N GLN A 185 5.27 8.15 11.91
CA GLN A 185 5.64 6.78 12.27
C GLN A 185 5.47 5.88 11.05
N ILE A 186 6.47 5.05 10.78
CA ILE A 186 6.37 3.99 9.76
C ILE A 186 5.86 2.74 10.44
N ILE A 187 4.78 2.20 9.91
CA ILE A 187 4.19 0.93 10.32
C ILE A 187 4.41 -0.06 9.18
N SER A 188 4.97 -1.22 9.50
CA SER A 188 5.10 -2.35 8.58
C SER A 188 4.47 -3.57 9.24
N ILE A 189 3.42 -4.09 8.62
CA ILE A 189 2.68 -5.27 9.08
C ILE A 189 3.06 -6.44 8.17
N PRO A 190 3.69 -7.50 8.71
CA PRO A 190 3.93 -8.72 7.94
C PRO A 190 2.62 -9.29 7.40
N LEU A 191 2.58 -9.70 6.13
CA LEU A 191 1.35 -10.24 5.54
C LEU A 191 0.87 -11.52 6.25
N LYS A 192 1.80 -12.36 6.72
CA LYS A 192 1.49 -13.52 7.57
C LYS A 192 0.77 -13.21 8.89
N ASP A 193 0.77 -11.96 9.34
CA ASP A 193 0.10 -11.55 10.59
C ASP A 193 -1.38 -11.19 10.36
N PHE A 194 -1.81 -11.11 9.09
CA PHE A 194 -3.20 -10.94 8.73
C PHE A 194 -3.98 -12.25 8.91
N LYS A 195 -5.24 -12.12 9.33
CA LYS A 195 -6.13 -13.25 9.64
C LYS A 195 -7.40 -13.15 8.82
N ASP A 196 -7.87 -14.28 8.35
CA ASP A 196 -9.16 -14.41 7.67
C ASP A 196 -10.32 -13.94 8.58
N GLU A 197 -11.24 -13.16 8.02
CA GLU A 197 -12.43 -12.60 8.67
C GLU A 197 -13.74 -13.22 8.17
N ASN A 198 -13.79 -13.81 6.98
CA ASN A 198 -15.05 -14.22 6.36
C ASN A 198 -15.07 -15.73 6.06
N PRO A 199 -16.27 -16.34 5.98
CA PRO A 199 -16.39 -17.75 5.64
C PRO A 199 -16.20 -18.04 4.14
N GLY A 200 -15.97 -17.00 3.32
CA GLY A 200 -15.80 -17.07 1.86
C GLY A 200 -14.44 -17.65 1.45
N GLY A 201 -14.11 -17.46 0.18
CA GLY A 201 -12.80 -17.74 -0.43
C GLY A 201 -12.15 -19.09 -0.11
N ASP A 202 -10.83 -19.13 -0.20
CA ASP A 202 -10.02 -20.33 0.06
C ASP A 202 -9.30 -20.31 1.42
N LYS A 203 -9.43 -19.18 2.14
CA LYS A 203 -8.91 -18.85 3.47
C LYS A 203 -7.40 -18.71 3.51
N ILE A 204 -6.78 -18.47 2.37
CA ILE A 204 -5.34 -18.31 2.23
C ILE A 204 -5.13 -16.97 1.57
N LEU A 205 -4.50 -16.03 2.30
CA LEU A 205 -4.08 -14.76 1.70
C LEU A 205 -3.14 -15.08 0.53
N ASN A 206 -3.60 -14.88 -0.69
CA ASN A 206 -2.99 -15.44 -1.88
C ASN A 206 -2.90 -14.45 -3.06
N VAL A 207 -2.82 -13.14 -2.80
CA VAL A 207 -2.69 -12.07 -3.81
C VAL A 207 -1.74 -12.44 -4.98
N THR A 208 -2.35 -12.87 -6.09
CA THR A 208 -1.66 -13.25 -7.33
C THR A 208 -1.81 -12.21 -8.43
N ARG A 209 -1.06 -12.34 -9.54
CA ARG A 209 -1.28 -11.52 -10.74
C ARG A 209 -2.64 -11.72 -11.42
N LYS A 210 -3.43 -12.73 -11.01
CA LYS A 210 -4.73 -13.01 -11.62
C LYS A 210 -5.89 -12.56 -10.75
N GLY A 211 -5.83 -12.89 -9.46
CA GLY A 211 -6.76 -12.36 -8.47
C GLY A 211 -6.42 -10.90 -8.14
N GLY A 212 -5.22 -10.66 -7.66
CA GLY A 212 -4.79 -9.32 -7.28
C GLY A 212 -5.45 -8.85 -5.99
N LEU A 213 -5.23 -7.58 -5.66
CA LEU A 213 -5.72 -6.97 -4.44
C LEU A 213 -6.81 -5.96 -4.79
N HIS A 214 -7.99 -6.13 -4.20
CA HIS A 214 -9.11 -5.22 -4.41
C HIS A 214 -8.94 -3.96 -3.58
N ASN A 215 -8.88 -4.09 -2.24
CA ASN A 215 -8.91 -2.94 -1.34
C ASN A 215 -7.89 -3.05 -0.22
N VAL A 216 -7.40 -1.88 0.21
CA VAL A 216 -6.77 -1.68 1.52
C VAL A 216 -7.62 -0.71 2.32
N ILE A 217 -8.03 -1.12 3.52
CA ILE A 217 -8.99 -0.39 4.36
C ILE A 217 -8.43 -0.23 5.77
N PHE A 218 -8.65 0.94 6.37
CA PHE A 218 -8.28 1.28 7.73
C PHE A 218 -9.55 1.60 8.53
N VAL A 219 -9.78 0.88 9.62
CA VAL A 219 -10.93 1.02 10.51
C VAL A 219 -10.46 1.49 11.88
N PHE A 220 -11.11 2.52 12.42
CA PHE A 220 -10.79 3.05 13.75
C PHE A 220 -11.66 2.36 14.81
N GLU A 221 -11.02 1.68 15.76
CA GLU A 221 -11.70 0.69 16.63
C GLU A 221 -12.06 1.20 18.04
N GLN A 222 -11.89 2.49 18.30
CA GLN A 222 -12.25 3.10 19.59
C GLN A 222 -13.29 4.22 19.42
N PRO A 223 -14.44 3.96 18.75
CA PRO A 223 -15.45 4.98 18.45
C PRO A 223 -15.95 5.73 19.68
N ASP A 224 -16.05 5.05 20.83
CA ASP A 224 -16.50 5.64 22.10
C ASP A 224 -15.55 6.72 22.65
N ARG A 225 -14.27 6.69 22.25
CA ARG A 225 -13.25 7.68 22.63
C ARG A 225 -13.24 8.89 21.69
N TYR A 226 -13.59 8.70 20.42
CA TYR A 226 -13.37 9.70 19.40
C TYR A 226 -14.38 10.85 19.46
N THR A 227 -13.83 12.05 19.44
CA THR A 227 -14.57 13.32 19.33
C THR A 227 -14.34 13.94 17.96
N LYS A 228 -15.05 15.03 17.64
CA LYS A 228 -14.85 15.79 16.40
C LYS A 228 -13.45 16.41 16.24
N ASP A 229 -12.68 16.45 17.32
CA ASP A 229 -11.30 16.96 17.33
C ASP A 229 -10.29 15.86 16.96
N HIS A 230 -10.71 14.59 16.96
CA HIS A 230 -9.84 13.47 16.59
C HIS A 230 -9.62 13.44 15.09
N HIS A 231 -8.35 13.31 14.72
CA HIS A 231 -7.93 13.22 13.34
C HIS A 231 -6.61 12.48 13.20
N TRP A 232 -6.33 12.00 11.99
CA TRP A 232 -5.13 11.22 11.64
C TRP A 232 -4.60 11.70 10.29
N TYR A 233 -3.32 11.46 10.03
CA TYR A 233 -2.75 11.73 8.71
C TYR A 233 -2.00 10.50 8.20
N PHE A 234 -2.15 10.24 6.91
CA PHE A 234 -1.43 9.19 6.19
C PHE A 234 -0.62 9.83 5.06
N ASP A 235 0.55 9.29 4.77
CA ASP A 235 1.51 9.88 3.81
C ASP A 235 1.78 8.94 2.63
N PHE A 236 2.23 7.72 2.86
CA PHE A 236 2.31 6.73 1.79
C PHE A 236 1.83 5.38 2.26
N ILE A 237 1.46 4.54 1.29
CA ILE A 237 1.11 3.14 1.48
C ILE A 237 1.77 2.33 0.38
N CYS A 238 2.45 1.25 0.76
CA CYS A 238 3.17 0.39 -0.14
C CYS A 238 3.25 -1.06 0.37
N PHE A 239 3.53 -1.98 -0.52
CA PHE A 239 3.96 -3.34 -0.19
C PHE A 239 5.48 -3.43 -0.32
N THR A 240 6.11 -4.09 0.64
CA THR A 240 7.57 -4.21 0.73
C THR A 240 8.00 -5.64 1.00
N ASN A 241 9.15 -6.06 0.46
CA ASN A 241 9.71 -7.42 0.66
C ASN A 241 10.44 -7.62 1.99
N ASP A 242 10.49 -6.57 2.81
CA ASP A 242 11.09 -6.57 4.14
C ASP A 242 10.48 -5.41 4.94
N LYS A 243 10.69 -5.42 6.25
CA LYS A 243 10.27 -4.36 7.16
C LYS A 243 11.00 -3.06 6.81
N MET A 244 10.22 -1.98 6.62
CA MET A 244 10.77 -0.62 6.59
C MET A 244 10.88 -0.07 8.02
N ILE A 245 11.94 0.68 8.27
CA ILE A 245 12.16 1.34 9.56
C ILE A 245 12.51 2.79 9.32
N ASP A 246 12.08 3.69 10.21
CA ASP A 246 12.54 5.07 10.08
C ASP A 246 14.04 5.14 10.42
N SER A 247 14.87 5.16 9.37
CA SER A 247 16.33 5.21 9.49
C SER A 247 16.85 6.45 10.23
N ASN A 248 16.02 7.48 10.43
CA ASN A 248 16.36 8.65 11.25
C ASN A 248 16.21 8.40 12.77
N ILE A 249 15.71 7.24 13.20
CA ILE A 249 15.68 6.83 14.62
C ILE A 249 17.03 6.23 15.05
N LEU A 250 17.91 5.88 14.10
CA LEU A 250 19.19 5.21 14.34
C LEU A 250 20.42 6.14 14.30
N LYS A 251 20.22 7.47 14.29
CA LYS A 251 21.28 8.48 14.39
C LYS A 251 21.06 9.37 15.61
#